data_AF-A0A3B8TQ31-F1
#
_entry.id   AF-A0A3B8TQ31-F1
#
_cell.length_a   1.000
_cell.length_b   1.000
_cell.length_c   1.000
_cell.angle_alpha   90.00
_cell.angle_beta   90.00
_cell.angle_gamma   90.00
#
_symmetry.space_group_name_H-M   'P 1'
#
loop_
_entity.id
_entity.type
_entity.pdbx_description
1 polymer ?
#
loop_
_entity_poly.entity_id
_entity_poly.type
_entity_poly.pdbx_seq_one_letter_code
_entity_poly.pdbx_strand_id
1 'polypeptide(L)'
;MPRTNRVPIPVIAQRIIDRKERARKYAWGKYFGECNDHHHTLMNMLQTARSLNLLVARPGEGVENVPQHLATEIEGMVNELKKQLECPICLDEIPTGQLAITGCGHKYCKKCLEHLKTQVSPKCAMCRRAIK
;
A
#
# COMPACT_ATOMS: atom_id res chain seq x y z
N MET A 1 41.84 19.76 12.49
CA MET A 1 40.38 19.63 12.23
C MET A 1 39.64 20.11 13.46
N PRO A 2 38.79 21.16 13.40
CA PRO A 2 38.10 21.62 14.59
C PRO A 2 37.00 20.63 14.95
N ARG A 3 37.04 20.10 16.18
CA ARG A 3 35.96 19.29 16.74
C ARG A 3 34.76 20.21 16.89
N THR A 4 33.67 19.92 16.18
CA THR A 4 32.41 20.64 16.37
C THR A 4 31.92 20.38 17.80
N ASN A 5 32.07 21.38 18.67
CA ASN A 5 31.54 21.31 20.03
C ASN A 5 30.01 21.28 19.94
N ARG A 6 29.42 20.09 20.08
CA ARG A 6 27.96 19.95 20.20
C ARG A 6 27.54 20.50 21.56
N VAL A 7 26.87 21.65 21.55
CA VAL A 7 26.30 22.23 22.77
C VAL A 7 25.19 21.31 23.27
N PRO A 8 25.14 20.98 24.57
CA PRO A 8 24.09 20.13 25.12
C PRO A 8 22.71 20.77 24.97
N ILE A 9 21.73 19.98 24.54
CA ILE A 9 20.34 20.42 24.39
C ILE A 9 19.73 20.59 25.80
N PRO A 10 19.06 21.71 26.10
CA PRO A 10 18.37 21.88 27.37
C PRO A 10 17.30 20.80 27.59
N VAL A 11 17.16 20.30 28.82
CA VAL A 11 16.21 19.22 29.17
C VAL A 11 14.77 19.52 28.72
N ILE A 12 14.35 20.78 28.81
CA ILE A 12 13.02 21.23 28.34
C ILE A 12 12.87 21.01 26.83
N ALA A 13 13.89 21.37 26.05
CA ALA A 13 13.88 21.16 24.60
C ALA A 13 13.88 19.66 24.25
N GLN A 14 14.62 18.84 25.00
CA GLN A 14 14.60 17.39 24.83
C GLN A 14 13.19 16.80 25.04
N ARG A 15 12.50 17.20 26.12
CA ARG A 15 11.12 16.75 26.39
C ARG A 15 10.14 17.12 25.26
N ILE A 16 10.31 18.28 24.63
CA ILE A 16 9.49 18.72 23.50
C ILE A 16 9.78 17.85 22.26
N ILE A 17 11.05 17.56 21.98
CA ILE A 17 11.46 16.67 20.89
C ILE A 17 10.83 15.29 21.08
N ASP A 18 10.96 14.70 22.27
CA ASP A 18 10.42 13.37 22.58
C ASP A 18 8.89 13.34 22.41
N ARG A 19 8.19 14.40 22.84
CA ARG A 19 6.73 14.51 22.66
C ARG A 19 6.35 14.53 21.18
N LYS A 20 7.08 15.29 20.35
CA LYS A 20 6.86 15.35 18.90
C LYS A 20 7.14 14.00 18.24
N GLU A 21 8.17 13.28 18.68
CA GLU A 21 8.46 11.94 18.18
C GLU A 21 7.37 10.92 18.53
N ARG A 22 6.87 10.94 19.78
CA ARG A 22 5.74 10.08 20.19
C ARG A 22 4.49 10.37 19.36
N ALA A 23 4.13 11.64 19.18
CA ALA A 23 2.99 12.03 18.34
C ALA A 23 3.16 11.55 16.89
N ARG A 24 4.37 11.69 16.33
CA ARG A 24 4.68 11.20 14.99
C ARG A 24 4.54 9.68 14.88
N LYS A 25 5.11 8.91 15.82
CA LYS A 25 5.03 7.44 15.84
C LYS A 25 3.57 6.98 15.92
N TYR A 26 2.77 7.60 16.78
CA TYR A 26 1.35 7.32 16.90
C TYR A 26 0.59 7.62 15.60
N ALA A 27 0.79 8.80 15.02
CA ALA A 27 0.13 9.20 13.77
C ALA A 27 0.46 8.24 12.62
N TRP A 28 1.73 7.85 12.47
CA TRP A 28 2.12 6.85 11.50
C TRP A 28 1.49 5.49 11.78
N GLY A 29 1.50 5.03 13.03
CA GLY A 29 0.85 3.77 13.41
C GLY A 29 -0.63 3.73 13.02
N LYS A 30 -1.35 4.83 13.26
CA LYS A 30 -2.76 4.97 12.86
C LYS A 30 -2.93 4.93 11.34
N TYR A 31 -2.15 5.74 10.60
CA TYR A 31 -2.18 5.77 9.15
C TYR A 31 -1.88 4.40 8.51
N PHE A 32 -0.87 3.69 9.02
CA PHE A 32 -0.55 2.33 8.55
C PHE A 32 -1.69 1.35 8.82
N GLY A 33 -2.32 1.43 10.00
CA GLY A 33 -3.50 0.65 10.33
C GLY A 33 -4.63 0.88 9.34
N GLU A 34 -5.02 2.14 9.14
CA GLU A 34 -6.08 2.53 8.20
C GLU A 34 -5.78 2.05 6.76
N CYS A 35 -4.54 2.18 6.29
CA CYS A 35 -4.17 1.71 4.96
C CYS A 35 -4.25 0.19 4.83
N ASN A 36 -3.88 -0.56 5.87
CA ASN A 36 -3.93 -2.02 5.88
C ASN A 36 -5.38 -2.52 5.96
N ASP A 37 -6.22 -1.88 6.76
CA ASP A 37 -7.65 -2.17 6.85
C ASP A 37 -8.34 -1.90 5.51
N HIS A 38 -8.05 -0.75 4.90
CA HIS A 38 -8.56 -0.41 3.57
C HIS A 38 -8.11 -1.42 2.51
N HIS A 39 -6.84 -1.84 2.55
CA HIS A 39 -6.34 -2.89 1.66
C HIS A 39 -7.09 -4.21 1.85
N HIS A 40 -7.36 -4.62 3.09
CA HIS A 40 -8.15 -5.81 3.38
C HIS A 40 -9.58 -5.70 2.84
N THR A 41 -10.23 -4.54 3.01
CA THR A 41 -11.55 -4.28 2.43
C THR A 41 -11.53 -4.39 0.90
N LEU A 42 -10.55 -3.79 0.23
CA LEU A 42 -10.40 -3.90 -1.21
C LEU A 42 -10.16 -5.33 -1.67
N MET A 43 -9.37 -6.13 -0.94
CA MET A 43 -9.15 -7.55 -1.26
C MET A 43 -10.46 -8.34 -1.20
N ASN A 44 -11.30 -8.09 -0.18
CA ASN A 44 -12.61 -8.72 -0.08
C ASN A 44 -13.53 -8.28 -1.23
N MET A 45 -13.53 -6.99 -1.59
CA MET A 45 -14.29 -6.48 -2.74
C MET A 45 -13.80 -7.08 -4.07
N LEU A 46 -12.51 -7.31 -4.24
CA LEU A 46 -11.97 -7.95 -5.43
C LEU A 46 -12.41 -9.42 -5.51
N GLN A 47 -12.42 -10.13 -4.38
CA GLN A 47 -12.92 -11.51 -4.32
C GLN A 47 -14.41 -11.60 -4.67
N THR A 48 -15.23 -10.69 -4.13
CA THR A 48 -16.66 -10.65 -4.47
C THR A 48 -16.87 -10.27 -5.94
N ALA A 49 -16.17 -9.25 -6.45
CA ALA A 49 -16.25 -8.85 -7.86
C ALA A 49 -15.83 -9.99 -8.82
N ARG A 50 -14.81 -10.79 -8.45
CA ARG A 50 -14.42 -11.99 -9.19
C ARG A 50 -15.51 -13.06 -9.21
N SER A 51 -16.14 -13.33 -8.07
CA SER A 51 -17.24 -14.29 -8.01
C SER A 51 -18.42 -13.87 -8.89
N LEU A 52 -18.75 -12.57 -8.89
CA LEU A 52 -19.78 -12.02 -9.78
C LEU A 52 -19.36 -12.12 -11.26
N ASN A 53 -18.13 -11.75 -11.60
CA ASN A 53 -17.62 -11.84 -12.96
C ASN A 53 -17.63 -13.29 -13.48
N LEU A 54 -17.31 -14.27 -12.63
CA LEU A 54 -17.42 -15.69 -12.96
C LEU A 54 -18.85 -16.12 -13.28
N LEU A 55 -19.86 -15.60 -12.58
CA LEU A 55 -21.27 -15.91 -12.84
C LEU A 55 -21.78 -15.26 -14.12
N VAL A 56 -21.23 -14.12 -14.49
CA VAL A 56 -21.65 -13.33 -15.67
C VAL A 56 -20.92 -13.75 -16.95
N ALA A 57 -19.66 -14.19 -16.85
CA ALA A 57 -18.82 -14.49 -18.00
C ALA A 57 -18.94 -15.94 -18.52
N ARG A 58 -19.62 -16.85 -17.81
CA ARG A 58 -19.78 -18.26 -18.23
C ARG A 58 -20.97 -18.44 -19.19
N PRO A 59 -20.76 -18.80 -20.46
CA PRO A 59 -21.85 -19.20 -21.33
C PRO A 59 -22.42 -20.55 -20.85
N GLY A 60 -23.71 -20.59 -20.49
CA GLY A 60 -24.44 -21.85 -20.23
C GLY A 60 -24.56 -22.33 -18.77
N GLU A 61 -23.92 -21.69 -17.79
CA GLU A 61 -24.05 -22.02 -16.35
C GLU A 61 -24.22 -20.77 -15.46
N GLY A 62 -24.92 -19.76 -15.96
CA GLY A 62 -25.12 -18.47 -15.27
C GLY A 62 -26.52 -17.90 -15.49
N VAL A 63 -26.74 -16.67 -15.01
CA VAL A 63 -27.98 -15.92 -15.25
C VAL A 63 -28.14 -15.75 -16.76
N GLU A 64 -29.21 -16.29 -17.33
CA GLU A 64 -29.40 -16.40 -18.77
C GLU A 64 -29.35 -15.02 -19.45
N ASN A 65 -28.47 -14.87 -20.45
CA ASN A 65 -28.32 -13.69 -21.32
C ASN A 65 -28.03 -12.35 -20.62
N VAL A 66 -26.89 -12.24 -19.93
CA VAL A 66 -26.41 -10.92 -19.48
C VAL A 66 -26.04 -10.05 -20.69
N PRO A 67 -26.62 -8.84 -20.82
CA PRO A 67 -26.22 -7.89 -21.86
C PRO A 67 -24.72 -7.59 -21.83
N GLN A 68 -24.09 -7.53 -23.01
CA GLN A 68 -22.64 -7.34 -23.14
C GLN A 68 -22.10 -6.09 -22.42
N HIS A 69 -22.87 -5.00 -22.38
CA HIS A 69 -22.45 -3.78 -21.69
C HIS A 69 -22.25 -4.01 -20.18
N LEU A 70 -23.11 -4.78 -19.53
CA LEU A 70 -22.99 -5.10 -18.11
C LEU A 70 -21.77 -5.99 -17.84
N ALA A 71 -21.53 -6.98 -18.70
CA ALA A 71 -20.34 -7.82 -18.59
C ALA A 71 -19.04 -6.99 -18.70
N THR A 72 -19.01 -6.05 -19.64
CA THR A 72 -17.86 -5.14 -19.85
C THR A 72 -17.65 -4.21 -18.67
N GLU A 73 -18.74 -3.68 -18.09
CA GLU A 73 -18.67 -2.83 -16.90
C GLU A 73 -18.13 -3.60 -15.68
N ILE A 74 -18.60 -4.83 -15.46
CA ILE A 74 -18.14 -5.69 -14.36
C ILE A 74 -16.65 -6.02 -14.52
N GLU A 75 -16.21 -6.37 -15.73
CA GLU A 75 -14.80 -6.59 -16.02
C GLU A 75 -13.96 -5.32 -15.76
N GLY A 76 -14.45 -4.16 -16.18
CA GLY A 76 -13.82 -2.87 -15.90
C GLY A 76 -13.66 -2.59 -14.40
N MET A 77 -14.69 -2.88 -13.60
CA MET A 77 -14.64 -2.77 -12.14
C MET A 77 -13.59 -3.70 -11.54
N VAL A 78 -13.55 -4.97 -11.95
CA VAL A 78 -12.56 -5.96 -11.48
C VAL A 78 -11.14 -5.46 -11.77
N ASN A 79 -10.90 -4.97 -12.98
CA ASN A 79 -9.59 -4.48 -13.41
C ASN A 79 -9.14 -3.26 -12.60
N GLU A 80 -10.04 -2.32 -12.31
CA GLU A 80 -9.69 -1.14 -11.54
C GLU A 80 -9.40 -1.47 -10.07
N LEU A 81 -10.17 -2.38 -9.46
CA LEU A 81 -9.87 -2.87 -8.11
C LEU A 81 -8.51 -3.57 -8.07
N LYS A 82 -8.19 -4.37 -9.09
CA LYS A 82 -6.93 -5.11 -9.17
C LYS A 82 -5.72 -4.16 -9.17
N LYS A 83 -5.75 -3.08 -9.96
CA LYS A 83 -4.67 -2.08 -10.01
C LYS A 83 -4.38 -1.44 -8.65
N GLN A 84 -5.41 -1.25 -7.81
CA GLN A 84 -5.22 -0.67 -6.48
C GLN A 84 -4.52 -1.61 -5.48
N LEU A 85 -4.56 -2.91 -5.76
CA LEU A 85 -4.04 -3.98 -4.91
C LEU A 85 -2.70 -4.54 -5.42
N GLU A 86 -2.31 -4.22 -6.65
CA GLU A 86 -1.08 -4.69 -7.27
C GLU A 86 0.16 -3.96 -6.75
N CYS A 87 1.26 -4.70 -6.62
CA CYS A 87 2.55 -4.13 -6.35
C CYS A 87 3.16 -3.54 -7.64
N PRO A 88 3.60 -2.27 -7.65
CA PRO A 88 4.18 -1.66 -8.86
C PRO A 88 5.56 -2.22 -9.26
N ILE A 89 6.10 -3.20 -8.52
CA ILE A 89 7.39 -3.84 -8.81
C ILE A 89 7.18 -5.22 -9.44
N CYS A 90 6.43 -6.11 -8.78
CA CYS A 90 6.20 -7.46 -9.29
C CYS A 90 4.91 -7.60 -10.10
N LEU A 91 4.03 -6.59 -10.08
CA LEU A 91 2.72 -6.58 -10.75
C LEU A 91 1.74 -7.65 -10.23
N ASP A 92 2.05 -8.26 -9.08
CA ASP A 92 1.17 -9.18 -8.39
C ASP A 92 0.31 -8.45 -7.35
N GLU A 93 -0.88 -9.01 -7.07
CA GLU A 93 -1.72 -8.63 -5.94
C GLU A 93 -0.95 -8.79 -4.63
N ILE A 94 -0.95 -7.73 -3.81
CA ILE A 94 -0.34 -7.74 -2.49
C ILE A 94 -1.27 -8.50 -1.55
N PRO A 95 -0.86 -9.64 -0.97
CA PRO A 95 -1.70 -10.37 -0.02
C PRO A 95 -1.98 -9.56 1.25
N THR A 96 -3.12 -9.84 1.91
CA THR A 96 -3.43 -9.28 3.23
C THR A 96 -2.28 -9.53 4.21
N GLY A 97 -1.86 -8.49 4.93
CA GLY A 97 -0.75 -8.57 5.88
C GLY A 97 0.65 -8.56 5.24
N GLN A 98 0.75 -8.54 3.91
CA GLN A 98 2.00 -8.36 3.16
C GLN A 98 2.15 -6.95 2.57
N LEU A 99 1.22 -6.04 2.90
CA LEU A 99 1.31 -4.63 2.54
C LEU A 99 2.44 -3.95 3.31
N ALA A 100 3.28 -3.23 2.59
CA ALA A 100 4.29 -2.34 3.15
C ALA A 100 4.21 -0.97 2.48
N ILE A 101 4.32 0.10 3.27
CA ILE A 101 4.22 1.48 2.78
C ILE A 101 5.53 2.20 3.11
N THR A 102 6.07 2.87 2.10
CA THR A 102 7.28 3.68 2.26
C THR A 102 6.98 5.01 2.98
N GLY A 103 8.01 5.68 3.50
CA GLY A 103 7.85 7.01 4.11
C GLY A 103 7.31 8.11 3.17
N CYS A 104 7.21 7.82 1.87
CA CYS A 104 6.59 8.70 0.89
C CYS A 104 5.13 8.35 0.55
N GLY A 105 4.56 7.31 1.17
CA GLY A 105 3.16 6.90 1.02
C GLY A 105 2.87 5.84 -0.05
N HIS A 106 3.87 5.39 -0.83
CA HIS A 106 3.65 4.36 -1.86
C HIS A 106 3.69 2.95 -1.29
N LYS A 107 2.75 2.12 -1.78
CA LYS A 107 2.46 0.74 -1.35
C LYS A 107 3.26 -0.29 -2.16
N TYR A 108 3.72 -1.34 -1.49
CA TYR A 108 4.48 -2.45 -2.06
C TYR A 108 4.19 -3.76 -1.33
N CYS A 109 4.54 -4.88 -1.96
CA CYS A 109 4.68 -6.14 -1.26
C CYS A 109 5.90 -6.08 -0.30
N LYS A 110 5.83 -6.70 0.88
CA LYS A 110 6.94 -6.71 1.86
C LYS A 110 8.27 -7.16 1.24
N LYS A 111 8.25 -8.28 0.51
CA LYS A 111 9.43 -8.83 -0.19
C LYS A 111 10.06 -7.81 -1.15
N CYS A 112 9.21 -7.13 -1.92
CA CYS A 112 9.61 -6.15 -2.92
C CYS A 112 10.26 -4.92 -2.27
N LEU A 113 9.68 -4.45 -1.16
CA LEU A 113 10.22 -3.33 -0.41
C LEU A 113 11.53 -3.69 0.30
N GLU A 114 11.64 -4.89 0.86
CA GLU A 114 12.86 -5.40 1.47
C GLU A 114 13.99 -5.46 0.45
N HIS A 115 13.74 -6.00 -0.74
CA HIS A 115 14.70 -6.00 -1.83
C HIS A 115 15.08 -4.58 -2.28
N LEU A 116 14.12 -3.66 -2.35
CA LEU A 116 14.40 -2.27 -2.70
C LEU A 116 15.32 -1.58 -1.68
N LYS A 117 15.22 -1.96 -0.40
CA LYS A 117 16.06 -1.44 0.70
C LYS A 117 17.49 -1.99 0.69
N THR A 118 17.78 -3.11 0.00
CA THR A 118 19.16 -3.63 -0.09
C THR A 118 20.02 -2.91 -1.12
N GLN A 119 19.42 -2.05 -1.95
CA GLN A 119 20.16 -1.27 -2.93
C GLN A 119 21.04 -0.20 -2.26
N VAL A 120 22.16 0.14 -2.91
CA VAL A 120 23.13 1.14 -2.42
C VAL A 120 22.48 2.53 -2.19
N SER A 121 21.47 2.88 -3.01
CA SER A 121 20.69 4.11 -2.83
C SER A 121 19.19 3.79 -2.99
N PRO A 122 18.51 3.33 -1.93
CA PRO A 122 17.14 2.86 -2.03
C PRO A 122 16.20 4.02 -2.35
N LYS A 123 15.51 3.94 -3.48
CA LYS A 123 14.58 4.97 -3.97
C LYS A 123 13.23 4.36 -4.25
N CYS A 124 12.16 5.09 -3.96
CA CYS A 124 10.80 4.70 -4.28
C CYS A 124 10.64 4.51 -5.79
N ALA A 125 10.15 3.34 -6.23
CA ALA A 125 9.93 3.05 -7.64
C ALA A 125 8.88 3.98 -8.28
N MET A 126 7.96 4.53 -7.48
CA MET A 126 6.86 5.39 -7.97
C MET A 126 7.26 6.87 -8.07
N CYS A 127 7.97 7.41 -7.07
CA CYS A 127 8.26 8.85 -7.00
C CYS A 127 9.75 9.20 -6.84
N ARG A 128 10.64 8.20 -6.86
CA ARG A 128 12.11 8.34 -6.80
C ARG A 128 12.67 9.02 -5.54
N ARG A 129 11.83 9.33 -4.54
CA ARG A 129 12.28 9.80 -3.21
C ARG A 129 13.08 8.70 -2.50
N ALA A 130 14.11 9.11 -1.76
CA ALA A 130 14.91 8.19 -0.96
C ALA A 130 14.04 7.49 0.09
N ILE A 131 14.18 6.17 0.16
CA ILE A 131 13.53 5.35 1.20
C ILE A 131 14.51 5.33 2.37
N LYS A 132 14.09 5.88 3.50
CA LYS A 132 14.82 5.79 4.76
C LYS A 132 14.30 4.63 5.59
#